data_AF-A0A524JEQ1-F1
#
_entry.id   AF-A0A524JEQ1-F1
#
_cell.length_a   1.000
_cell.length_b   1.000
_cell.length_c   1.000
_cell.angle_alpha   90.00
_cell.angle_beta   90.00
_cell.angle_gamma   90.00
#
_symmetry.space_group_name_H-M   'P 1'
#
loop_
_entity.id
_entity.type
_entity.pdbx_description
1 polymer ?
#
loop_
_entity_poly.entity_id
_entity_poly.type
_entity_poly.pdbx_seq_one_letter_code
_entity_poly.pdbx_strand_id
1 'polypeptide(L)'
;MNDIYIVDVDPSDEQGSLERIRELITKTDASSVAFMVTAVPNEQPLDNRLRDWVHRFNLLKDGVKDLPVRVGMLIQALIGHGDRNRIVGHLPYQTIVGADGAVSRENFCPLDADFQNYTDKLI
;
A
#
# COMPACT_ATOMS: atom_id res chain seq x y z
N MET A 1 18.11 16.17 4.41
CA MET A 1 17.46 14.87 4.63
C MET A 1 16.27 14.82 3.67
N ASN A 2 16.11 13.74 2.91
CA ASN A 2 14.96 13.58 2.03
C ASN A 2 13.85 12.88 2.80
N ASP A 3 13.12 13.64 3.62
CA ASP A 3 12.02 13.09 4.39
C ASP A 3 10.87 12.75 3.44
N ILE A 4 10.28 11.56 3.63
CA ILE A 4 9.11 11.09 2.89
C ILE A 4 7.95 11.14 3.87
N TYR A 5 6.95 11.98 3.58
CA TYR A 5 5.75 12.06 4.40
C TYR A 5 4.70 11.08 3.90
N ILE A 6 4.21 10.24 4.80
CA ILE A 6 3.13 9.31 4.50
C ILE A 6 1.81 10.03 4.70
N VAL A 7 0.98 10.04 3.66
CA VAL A 7 -0.30 10.77 3.62
C VAL A 7 -1.43 9.85 3.17
N ASP A 8 -2.65 10.23 3.52
CA ASP A 8 -3.88 9.57 3.08
C ASP A 8 -4.84 10.60 2.47
N VAL A 9 -5.67 10.15 1.53
CA VAL A 9 -6.79 10.92 0.99
C VAL A 9 -8.04 10.28 1.57
N ASP A 10 -8.66 10.98 2.52
CA ASP A 10 -9.88 10.51 3.16
C ASP A 10 -11.01 10.42 2.12
N PRO A 11 -11.58 9.24 1.85
CA PRO A 11 -12.68 9.10 0.89
C PRO A 11 -13.94 9.87 1.29
N SER A 12 -14.08 10.29 2.55
CA SER A 12 -15.21 11.11 3.02
C SER A 12 -14.98 12.62 2.87
N ASP A 13 -13.72 13.05 2.65
CA ASP A 13 -13.31 14.44 2.51
C ASP A 13 -12.06 14.54 1.60
N GLU A 14 -12.23 14.17 0.33
CA GLU A 14 -11.12 14.14 -0.63
C GLU A 14 -10.51 15.54 -0.81
N GLN A 15 -11.35 16.57 -0.98
CA GLN A 15 -10.90 17.94 -1.21
C GLN A 15 -10.18 18.51 0.02
N GLY A 16 -10.76 18.39 1.21
CA GLY A 16 -10.10 18.88 2.43
C GLY A 16 -8.81 18.13 2.72
N SER A 17 -8.72 16.84 2.36
CA SER A 17 -7.47 16.07 2.46
C SER A 17 -6.39 16.64 1.56
N LEU A 18 -6.71 16.97 0.30
CA LEU A 18 -5.76 17.57 -0.63
C LEU A 18 -5.28 18.95 -0.14
N GLU A 19 -6.18 19.79 0.37
CA GLU A 19 -5.82 21.09 0.94
C GLU A 19 -4.82 20.95 2.10
N ARG A 20 -5.10 20.05 3.05
CA ARG A 20 -4.21 19.74 4.19
C ARG A 20 -2.84 19.20 3.73
N ILE A 21 -2.81 18.35 2.71
CA ILE A 21 -1.56 17.80 2.16
C ILE A 21 -0.74 18.89 1.48
N ARG A 22 -1.37 19.78 0.72
CA ARG A 22 -0.68 20.94 0.10
C ARG A 22 -0.08 21.88 1.16
N GLU A 23 -0.84 22.16 2.22
CA GLU A 23 -0.35 22.93 3.37
C GLU A 23 0.84 22.25 4.04
N LEU A 24 0.78 20.93 4.26
CA LEU A 24 1.88 20.15 4.81
C LEU A 24 3.15 20.28 3.95
N ILE A 25 3.04 20.04 2.64
CA ILE A 25 4.17 20.13 1.70
C ILE A 25 4.80 21.52 1.76
N THR A 26 3.98 22.56 1.71
CA THR A 26 4.46 23.96 1.73
C THR A 26 5.12 24.33 3.05
N LYS A 27 4.55 23.89 4.18
CA LYS A 27 5.05 24.21 5.52
C LYS A 27 6.35 23.49 5.87
N THR A 28 6.53 22.28 5.33
CA THR A 28 7.66 21.40 5.66
C THR A 28 8.75 21.39 4.59
N ASP A 29 8.49 21.98 3.42
CA ASP A 29 9.35 21.87 2.23
C ASP A 29 9.59 20.39 1.85
N ALA A 30 8.53 19.58 1.93
CA ALA A 30 8.61 18.15 1.66
C ALA A 30 8.97 17.88 0.20
N SER A 31 10.12 17.23 -0.03
CA SER A 31 10.56 16.80 -1.37
C SER A 31 9.82 15.56 -1.90
N SER A 32 9.18 14.80 -1.01
CA SER A 32 8.48 13.56 -1.32
C SER A 32 7.30 13.31 -0.39
N VAL A 33 6.22 12.79 -0.95
CA VAL A 33 5.08 12.23 -0.22
C VAL A 33 4.76 10.83 -0.75
N ALA A 34 4.21 9.96 0.09
CA ALA A 34 3.72 8.66 -0.32
C ALA A 34 2.30 8.38 0.18
N PHE A 35 1.44 7.93 -0.72
CA PHE A 35 0.11 7.43 -0.38
C PHE A 35 0.21 6.01 0.16
N MET A 36 -0.27 5.77 1.37
CA MET A 36 -0.22 4.44 1.98
C MET A 36 -1.37 3.57 1.48
N VAL A 37 -1.01 2.40 0.96
CA VAL A 37 -1.96 1.37 0.56
C VAL A 37 -1.73 0.13 1.40
N THR A 38 -2.79 -0.32 2.06
CA THR A 38 -2.74 -1.53 2.88
C THR A 38 -3.26 -2.73 2.10
N ALA A 39 -2.34 -3.49 1.50
CA ALA A 39 -2.66 -4.73 0.81
C ALA A 39 -3.02 -5.82 1.84
N VAL A 40 -4.28 -6.25 1.84
CA VAL A 40 -4.77 -7.39 2.63
C VAL A 40 -5.17 -8.49 1.65
N PRO A 41 -4.29 -9.46 1.39
CA PRO A 41 -4.49 -10.48 0.34
C PRO A 41 -5.75 -11.33 0.52
N ASN A 42 -6.26 -11.42 1.75
CA ASN A 42 -7.37 -12.29 2.14
C ASN A 42 -8.77 -11.65 1.99
N GLU A 43 -8.85 -10.35 1.74
CA GLU A 43 -10.13 -9.66 1.66
C GLU A 43 -10.61 -9.54 0.22
N GLN A 44 -11.74 -10.17 -0.08
CA GLN A 44 -12.45 -10.06 -1.36
C GLN A 44 -13.64 -9.08 -1.20
N PRO A 45 -13.97 -8.26 -2.21
CA PRO A 45 -13.35 -8.18 -3.54
C PRO A 45 -12.17 -7.19 -3.59
N LEU A 46 -11.01 -7.70 -4.01
CA LEU A 46 -9.78 -6.94 -4.18
C LEU A 46 -9.91 -5.81 -5.22
N ASP A 47 -10.64 -6.06 -6.30
CA ASP A 47 -10.78 -5.13 -7.44
C ASP A 47 -11.46 -3.80 -7.05
N ASN A 48 -12.35 -3.81 -6.06
CA ASN A 48 -13.01 -2.58 -5.60
C ASN A 48 -12.02 -1.71 -4.83
N ARG A 49 -11.25 -2.31 -3.91
CA ARG A 49 -10.21 -1.58 -3.16
C ARG A 49 -9.11 -1.07 -4.07
N LEU A 50 -8.72 -1.85 -5.07
CA LEU A 50 -7.73 -1.42 -6.05
C LEU A 50 -8.17 -0.18 -6.79
N ARG A 51 -9.42 -0.16 -7.26
CA ARG A 51 -10.00 1.02 -7.90
C ARG A 51 -10.01 2.23 -6.96
N ASP A 52 -10.39 2.03 -5.69
CA ASP A 52 -10.42 3.10 -4.70
C ASP A 52 -9.01 3.64 -4.39
N TRP A 53 -7.99 2.78 -4.36
CA TRP A 53 -6.60 3.18 -4.15
C TRP A 53 -6.03 3.92 -5.36
N VAL A 54 -6.26 3.41 -6.57
CA VAL A 54 -5.82 4.05 -7.81
C VAL A 54 -6.48 5.42 -7.97
N HIS A 55 -7.79 5.52 -7.70
CA HIS A 55 -8.53 6.78 -7.72
C HIS A 55 -7.91 7.81 -6.77
N ARG A 56 -7.73 7.44 -5.50
CA ARG A 56 -7.17 8.35 -4.48
C ARG A 56 -5.71 8.71 -4.74
N PHE A 57 -4.91 7.77 -5.24
CA PHE A 57 -3.55 8.05 -5.65
C PHE A 57 -3.50 9.07 -6.79
N ASN A 58 -4.38 8.93 -7.79
CA ASN A 58 -4.47 9.90 -8.89
C ASN A 58 -4.94 11.27 -8.39
N LEU A 59 -5.92 11.33 -7.48
CA LEU A 59 -6.34 12.58 -6.84
C LEU A 59 -5.18 13.28 -6.13
N LEU A 60 -4.38 12.54 -5.35
CA LEU A 60 -3.19 13.08 -4.70
C LEU A 60 -2.20 13.61 -5.74
N LYS A 61 -1.84 12.78 -6.72
CA LYS A 61 -0.87 13.11 -7.76
C LYS A 61 -1.26 14.37 -8.53
N ASP A 62 -2.53 14.48 -8.92
CA ASP A 62 -3.05 15.64 -9.65
C ASP A 62 -3.20 16.87 -8.75
N GLY A 63 -3.61 16.67 -7.50
CA GLY A 63 -3.85 17.73 -6.52
C GLY A 63 -2.59 18.43 -6.02
N VAL A 64 -1.40 17.88 -6.26
CA VAL A 64 -0.10 18.47 -5.87
C VAL A 64 0.86 18.66 -7.04
N LYS A 65 0.41 18.47 -8.29
CA LYS A 65 1.27 18.47 -9.49
C LYS A 65 2.02 19.78 -9.77
N ASP A 66 1.52 20.89 -9.22
CA ASP A 66 2.11 22.22 -9.32
C ASP A 66 3.14 22.51 -8.22
N LEU A 67 3.30 21.61 -7.26
CA LEU A 67 4.28 21.69 -6.19
C LEU A 67 5.56 20.92 -6.57
N PRO A 68 6.75 21.33 -6.08
CA PRO A 68 8.01 20.65 -6.35
C PRO A 68 8.18 19.38 -5.50
N VAL A 69 7.18 18.50 -5.51
CA VAL A 69 7.12 17.28 -4.69
C VAL A 69 7.05 16.03 -5.56
N ARG A 70 7.73 14.96 -5.15
CA ARG A 70 7.55 13.64 -5.75
C ARG A 70 6.42 12.89 -5.04
N VAL A 71 5.52 12.29 -5.80
CA VAL A 71 4.42 11.49 -5.28
C VAL A 71 4.69 10.02 -5.55
N GLY A 72 4.68 9.20 -4.51
CA GLY A 72 4.81 7.75 -4.60
C GLY A 72 3.67 7.02 -3.87
N MET A 73 3.70 5.69 -3.93
CA MET A 73 2.80 4.83 -3.18
C MET A 73 3.63 3.95 -2.25
N LEU A 74 3.25 3.90 -0.98
CA LEU A 74 3.80 2.96 0.00
C LEU A 74 2.82 1.79 0.12
N ILE A 75 3.18 0.64 -0.44
CA ILE A 75 2.39 -0.59 -0.30
C ILE A 75 2.80 -1.25 1.01
N GLN A 76 1.96 -1.10 2.03
CA GLN A 76 2.05 -1.89 3.25
C GLN A 76 1.28 -3.19 3.04
N ALA A 77 2.00 -4.28 2.75
CA ALA A 77 1.41 -5.60 2.86
C ALA A 77 1.18 -5.90 4.34
N LEU A 78 -0.07 -5.86 4.79
CA LEU A 78 -0.41 -6.50 6.06
C LEU A 78 -0.28 -7.99 5.78
N ILE A 79 0.88 -8.53 6.17
CA ILE A 79 0.97 -9.90 6.63
C ILE A 79 -0.23 -10.04 7.54
N GLY A 80 -1.14 -10.95 7.21
CA GLY A 80 -2.02 -11.49 8.22
C GLY A 80 -1.09 -12.15 9.23
N HIS A 81 -0.57 -11.39 10.20
CA HIS A 81 -0.31 -11.93 11.50
C HIS A 81 -1.68 -12.39 11.91
N GLY A 82 -1.95 -13.67 11.65
CA GLY A 82 -3.23 -14.28 11.87
C GLY A 82 -3.65 -13.83 13.24
N ASP A 83 -4.73 -13.06 13.31
CA ASP A 83 -5.25 -12.59 14.58
C ASP A 83 -5.49 -13.88 15.38
N ARG A 84 -4.62 -14.16 16.36
CA ARG A 84 -4.60 -15.39 17.17
C ARG A 84 -4.23 -16.70 16.45
N ASN A 85 -3.01 -16.83 15.90
CA ASN A 85 -2.47 -18.11 15.39
C ASN A 85 -3.35 -18.81 14.33
N ARG A 86 -4.08 -18.03 13.53
CA ARG A 86 -4.94 -18.57 12.49
C ARG A 86 -4.62 -17.92 11.16
N ILE A 87 -4.12 -18.74 10.24
CA ILE A 87 -4.01 -18.39 8.83
C ILE A 87 -5.42 -18.04 8.36
N VAL A 88 -5.66 -16.77 8.05
CA VAL A 88 -6.85 -16.35 7.33
C VAL A 88 -6.52 -16.59 5.85
N GLY A 89 -7.21 -17.50 5.18
CA GLY A 89 -7.06 -17.76 3.73
C GLY A 89 -5.96 -18.75 3.32
N HIS A 90 -6.28 -19.66 2.41
CA HIS A 90 -5.28 -20.50 1.73
C HIS A 90 -4.81 -19.75 0.47
N LEU A 91 -3.80 -18.89 0.60
CA LEU A 91 -3.21 -18.23 -0.55
C LEU A 91 -1.97 -19.02 -1.02
N PRO A 92 -1.89 -19.39 -2.31
CA PRO A 92 -0.80 -20.25 -2.82
C PRO A 92 0.61 -19.66 -2.61
N TYR A 93 0.73 -18.33 -2.52
CA TYR A 93 1.98 -17.58 -2.38
C TYR A 93 2.41 -17.28 -0.93
N GLN A 94 1.77 -17.89 0.07
CA GLN A 94 2.12 -17.78 1.50
C GLN A 94 2.85 -19.05 2.02
N THR A 95 3.64 -19.69 1.16
CA THR A 95 4.39 -20.90 1.53
C THR A 95 5.89 -20.61 1.50
N ILE A 96 6.55 -20.64 2.66
CA ILE A 96 8.03 -20.68 2.74
C ILE A 96 8.45 -22.07 3.20
N VAL A 97 9.53 -22.59 2.62
CA VAL A 97 10.20 -23.81 3.10
C VAL A 97 11.43 -23.40 3.89
N GLY A 98 11.50 -23.80 5.17
CA GLY A 98 12.66 -23.60 6.03
C GLY A 98 13.88 -24.36 5.53
N ALA A 99 15.06 -24.01 6.04
CA ALA A 99 16.32 -24.68 5.68
C ALA A 99 16.35 -26.19 6.07
N ASP A 100 15.45 -26.60 6.96
CA ASP A 100 15.19 -27.98 7.38
C ASP A 100 14.18 -28.71 6.47
N GLY A 101 13.67 -28.05 5.43
CA GLY A 101 12.63 -28.58 4.55
C GLY A 101 11.21 -28.44 5.12
N ALA A 102 11.03 -27.85 6.31
CA ALA A 102 9.72 -27.69 6.90
C ALA A 102 8.95 -26.56 6.22
N VAL A 103 7.71 -26.84 5.82
CA VAL A 103 6.83 -25.83 5.23
C VAL A 103 6.26 -24.94 6.33
N SER A 104 6.64 -23.67 6.34
CA SER A 104 5.94 -22.63 7.09
C SER A 104 4.84 -22.01 6.20
N ARG A 105 3.59 -22.26 6.60
CA ARG A 105 2.39 -21.73 5.93
C ARG A 105 1.99 -20.34 6.45
N GLU A 106 2.77 -19.80 7.37
CA GLU A 106 2.51 -18.50 8.02
C GLU A 106 3.36 -17.39 7.42
N ASN A 107 4.20 -17.71 6.43
CA ASN A 107 5.23 -16.82 5.93
C ASN A 107 5.09 -16.55 4.44
N PHE A 108 5.46 -15.34 4.05
CA PHE A 108 5.27 -14.78 2.72
C PHE A 108 6.61 -14.69 1.95
N CYS A 109 6.64 -15.07 0.67
CA CYS A 109 7.82 -14.92 -0.17
C CYS A 109 7.64 -13.80 -1.22
N PRO A 110 8.37 -12.67 -1.14
CA PRO A 110 8.30 -11.59 -2.13
C PRO A 110 8.87 -11.94 -3.51
N LEU A 111 9.52 -13.10 -3.62
CA LEU A 111 10.03 -13.64 -4.87
C LEU A 111 9.08 -14.68 -5.48
N ASP A 112 7.96 -14.99 -4.84
CA ASP A 112 6.95 -15.90 -5.38
C ASP A 112 6.26 -15.27 -6.60
N ALA A 113 6.16 -16.03 -7.68
CA ALA A 113 5.62 -15.54 -8.95
C ALA A 113 4.15 -15.11 -8.83
N ASP A 114 3.33 -15.79 -8.01
CA ASP A 114 1.93 -15.41 -7.84
C ASP A 114 1.81 -14.14 -7.00
N PHE A 115 2.73 -13.89 -6.06
CA PHE A 115 2.80 -12.61 -5.38
C PHE A 115 3.26 -11.49 -6.31
N GLN A 116 4.29 -11.73 -7.13
CA GLN A 116 4.73 -10.75 -8.11
C GLN A 116 3.60 -10.39 -9.07
N ASN A 117 2.87 -11.40 -9.57
CA ASN A 117 1.65 -11.20 -10.36
C ASN A 117 0.54 -10.45 -9.59
N TYR A 118 0.42 -10.67 -8.27
CA TYR A 118 -0.50 -9.91 -7.42
C TYR A 118 -0.07 -8.45 -7.32
N THR A 119 1.22 -8.17 -7.09
CA THR A 119 1.74 -6.80 -7.01
C THR A 119 1.70 -6.07 -8.34
N ASP A 120 1.90 -6.77 -9.46
CA ASP A 120 1.79 -6.20 -10.81
C ASP A 120 0.36 -5.73 -11.13
N LYS A 121 -0.66 -6.26 -10.44
CA LYS A 121 -2.04 -5.76 -10.53
C LYS A 121 -2.30 -4.52 -9.68
N LEU A 122 -1.38 -4.17 -8.77
CA LEU A 122 -1.49 -3.00 -7.90
C LEU A 122 -0.87 -1.74 -8.52
N ILE A 123 -0.04 -1.88 -9.56
CA ILE A 123 0.76 -0.82 -10.20
C ILE A 123 0.22 -0.55 -11.61
#